data_AF-A0A812P611-F1
#
_entry.id   AF-A0A812P611-F1
#
_cell.length_a   1.000
_cell.length_b   1.000
_cell.length_c   1.000
_cell.angle_alpha   90.00
_cell.angle_beta   90.00
_cell.angle_gamma   90.00
#
_symmetry.space_group_name_H-M   'P 1'
#
loop_
_entity.id
_entity.type
_entity.pdbx_description
1 polymer ?
#
loop_
_entity_poly.entity_id
_entity_poly.type
_entity_poly.pdbx_seq_one_letter_code
_entity_poly.pdbx_strand_id
1 'polypeptide(L)'
;MASVFLLAQYGENCDTACECAGYGGCDAPLLESLNTSAAFFAAVAEYDPSISCTLGNQGGARGYGGAPFYKPKTPTESCYFWNGGAGTMDCSLPPAYGDFLPFCACTGTTTTTTSVAGGAWILGGVGETCNDACADRGYGLCGEDQMAYITNYCRFSEVMERELHRSCRAPNRQPSAVQPPINNANTPFYRIGDNTCRFLEGEAVDCTTTPTGYGQTRSLCYCLPPP
;
A
#
# COMPACT_ATOMS: atom_id res chain seq x y z
N MET A 1 2.20 6.95 -22.02
CA MET A 1 1.95 5.68 -21.32
C MET A 1 0.51 5.71 -20.85
N ALA A 2 -0.20 4.58 -20.85
CA ALA A 2 -1.57 4.55 -20.35
C ALA A 2 -1.55 4.60 -18.82
N SER A 3 -2.46 5.37 -18.24
CA SER A 3 -2.62 5.50 -16.79
C SER A 3 -3.68 4.52 -16.32
N VAL A 4 -3.57 4.06 -15.07
CA VAL A 4 -4.53 3.13 -14.46
C VAL A 4 -5.19 3.82 -13.27
N PHE A 5 -6.49 3.65 -13.15
CA PHE A 5 -7.22 4.15 -11.98
C PHE A 5 -7.13 3.16 -10.81
N LEU A 6 -6.97 3.71 -9.61
CA LEU A 6 -6.95 2.97 -8.34
C LEU A 6 -7.79 3.73 -7.31
N LEU A 7 -8.27 2.98 -6.32
CA LEU A 7 -8.88 3.56 -5.14
C LEU A 7 -7.93 3.38 -3.96
N ALA A 8 -7.41 4.50 -3.44
CA ALA A 8 -6.49 4.51 -2.32
C ALA A 8 -7.20 4.16 -1.00
N GLN A 9 -6.45 3.74 0.02
CA GLN A 9 -7.01 3.45 1.35
C GLN A 9 -7.30 4.73 2.15
N TYR A 10 -8.01 4.58 3.28
CA TYR A 10 -8.32 5.71 4.15
C TYR A 10 -7.06 6.41 4.67
N GLY A 11 -6.96 7.71 4.38
CA GLY A 11 -5.85 8.55 4.82
C GLY A 11 -4.57 8.40 3.99
N GLU A 12 -4.58 7.60 2.93
CA GLU A 12 -3.51 7.61 1.91
C GLU A 12 -3.65 8.82 1.00
N ASN A 13 -2.57 9.19 0.34
CA ASN A 13 -2.57 10.11 -0.80
C ASN A 13 -2.34 9.31 -2.10
N CYS A 14 -2.44 9.95 -3.26
CA CYS A 14 -2.32 9.22 -4.53
C CYS A 14 -0.90 8.83 -4.88
N ASP A 15 0.12 9.59 -4.48
CA ASP A 15 1.50 9.17 -4.69
C ASP A 15 1.80 7.87 -3.95
N THR A 16 1.42 7.79 -2.67
CA THR A 16 1.52 6.58 -1.86
C THR A 16 0.73 5.44 -2.50
N ALA A 17 -0.54 5.64 -2.87
CA ALA A 17 -1.35 4.57 -3.46
C ALA A 17 -0.80 4.05 -4.80
N CYS A 18 -0.27 4.94 -5.65
CA CYS A 18 0.33 4.56 -6.92
C CYS A 18 1.65 3.80 -6.72
N GLU A 19 2.53 4.28 -5.84
CA GLU A 19 3.77 3.59 -5.49
C GLU A 19 3.48 2.23 -4.85
N CYS A 20 2.45 2.17 -4.00
CA CYS A 20 1.94 0.96 -3.37
C CYS A 20 1.52 -0.12 -4.37
N ALA A 21 0.84 0.28 -5.45
CA ALA A 21 0.48 -0.62 -6.54
C ALA A 21 1.62 -0.82 -7.57
N GLY A 22 2.77 -0.20 -7.34
CA GLY A 22 4.00 -0.36 -8.10
C GLY A 22 4.18 0.51 -9.32
N TYR A 23 3.32 1.51 -9.47
CA TYR A 23 3.43 2.51 -10.51
C TYR A 23 4.52 3.54 -10.20
N GLY A 24 4.94 4.30 -11.20
CA GLY A 24 5.98 5.32 -11.08
C GLY A 24 5.51 6.62 -10.43
N GLY A 25 4.23 6.71 -10.04
CA GLY A 25 3.63 7.85 -9.35
C GLY A 25 2.25 8.22 -9.89
N CYS A 26 1.70 9.28 -9.33
CA CYS A 26 0.40 9.81 -9.69
C CYS A 26 0.38 10.57 -11.02
N ASP A 27 -0.68 10.38 -11.81
CA ASP A 27 -1.03 11.16 -13.00
C ASP A 27 -1.89 12.37 -12.61
N ALA A 28 -1.24 13.40 -12.06
CA ALA A 28 -1.93 14.63 -11.68
C ALA A 28 -2.72 15.26 -12.86
N PRO A 29 -2.17 15.38 -14.09
CA PRO A 29 -2.93 15.90 -15.24
C PRO A 29 -4.20 15.11 -15.58
N LEU A 30 -4.15 13.77 -15.52
CA LEU A 30 -5.35 12.97 -15.76
C LEU A 30 -6.39 13.18 -14.66
N LEU A 31 -5.98 13.24 -13.39
CA LEU A 31 -6.90 13.57 -12.29
C LEU A 31 -7.49 14.97 -12.42
N GLU A 32 -6.71 15.96 -12.87
CA GLU A 32 -7.22 17.32 -13.17
C GLU A 32 -8.28 17.32 -14.26
N SER A 33 -8.19 16.40 -15.23
CA SER A 33 -9.19 16.27 -16.29
C SER A 33 -10.53 15.70 -15.80
N LEU A 34 -10.55 15.05 -14.63
CA LEU A 34 -11.76 14.58 -13.94
C LEU A 34 -12.48 15.73 -13.22
N ASN A 35 -12.58 16.88 -13.88
CA ASN A 35 -13.09 18.12 -13.31
C ASN A 35 -14.60 18.35 -13.47
N THR A 36 -15.30 17.33 -13.96
CA THR A 36 -16.75 17.31 -14.05
C THR A 36 -17.27 16.01 -13.45
N SER A 37 -18.51 16.04 -12.97
CA SER A 37 -19.19 14.83 -12.48
C SER A 37 -19.25 13.73 -13.55
N ALA A 38 -19.53 14.10 -14.81
CA ALA A 38 -19.61 13.15 -15.91
C ALA A 38 -18.28 12.46 -16.19
N ALA A 39 -17.18 13.23 -16.27
CA ALA A 39 -15.84 12.67 -16.47
C ALA A 39 -15.43 11.76 -15.30
N PHE A 40 -15.66 12.21 -14.06
CA PHE A 40 -15.31 11.41 -12.89
C PHE A 40 -16.14 10.11 -12.81
N PHE A 41 -17.45 10.17 -13.08
CA PHE A 41 -18.30 8.98 -13.02
C PHE A 41 -17.94 7.96 -14.11
N ALA A 42 -17.55 8.42 -15.29
CA ALA A 42 -17.03 7.54 -16.34
C ALA A 42 -15.75 6.82 -15.88
N ALA A 43 -14.81 7.53 -15.25
CA ALA A 43 -13.59 6.94 -14.70
C ALA A 43 -13.86 5.94 -13.57
N VAL A 44 -14.78 6.24 -12.66
CA VAL A 44 -15.17 5.29 -11.59
C VAL A 44 -15.83 4.05 -12.17
N ALA A 45 -16.71 4.19 -13.17
CA ALA A 45 -17.35 3.04 -13.82
C ALA A 45 -16.35 2.18 -14.62
N GLU A 46 -15.29 2.78 -15.16
CA GLU A 46 -14.17 2.07 -15.80
C GLU A 46 -13.35 1.28 -14.77
N TYR A 47 -13.10 1.88 -13.60
CA TYR A 47 -12.38 1.23 -12.49
C TYR A 47 -13.17 0.06 -11.88
N ASP A 48 -14.41 0.31 -11.46
CA ASP A 48 -15.29 -0.69 -10.87
C ASP A 48 -16.77 -0.33 -11.17
N PRO A 49 -17.43 -1.08 -12.08
CA PRO A 49 -18.82 -0.82 -12.45
C PRO A 49 -19.82 -1.11 -11.33
N SER A 50 -19.40 -1.72 -10.22
CA SER A 50 -20.26 -1.95 -9.05
C SER A 50 -20.38 -0.73 -8.14
N ILE A 51 -19.48 0.25 -8.26
CA ILE A 51 -19.52 1.48 -7.47
C ILE A 51 -20.61 2.40 -8.02
N SER A 52 -21.60 2.72 -7.18
CA SER A 52 -22.66 3.65 -7.54
C SER A 52 -22.30 5.07 -7.10
N CYS A 53 -21.84 5.88 -8.05
CA CYS A 53 -21.53 7.27 -7.76
C CYS A 53 -22.78 8.15 -7.70
N THR A 54 -23.15 8.60 -6.51
CA THR A 54 -24.04 9.77 -6.37
C THR A 54 -23.23 11.02 -6.03
N LEU A 55 -23.68 12.20 -6.47
CA LEU A 55 -23.01 13.43 -6.09
C LEU A 55 -23.13 13.64 -4.59
N GLY A 56 -21.99 13.81 -3.93
CA GLY A 56 -22.00 14.19 -2.52
C GLY A 56 -22.60 15.58 -2.29
N ASN A 57 -22.81 15.91 -1.01
CA ASN A 57 -23.34 17.21 -0.58
C ASN A 57 -22.63 18.38 -1.29
N GLN A 58 -23.41 19.41 -1.67
CA GLN A 58 -22.95 20.58 -2.45
C GLN A 58 -22.52 20.25 -3.89
N GLY A 59 -23.11 19.23 -4.51
CA GLY A 59 -22.88 18.91 -5.92
C GLY A 59 -21.54 18.24 -6.21
N GLY A 60 -20.89 17.65 -5.20
CA GLY A 60 -19.67 16.83 -5.35
C GLY A 60 -18.37 17.58 -5.69
N ALA A 61 -18.41 18.84 -6.11
CA ALA A 61 -17.22 19.60 -6.47
C ALA A 61 -16.33 19.91 -5.26
N ARG A 62 -15.03 19.59 -5.33
CA ARG A 62 -14.05 19.81 -4.26
C ARG A 62 -12.72 20.29 -4.81
N GLY A 63 -12.11 21.20 -4.05
CA GLY A 63 -10.87 21.85 -4.45
C GLY A 63 -9.70 21.61 -3.49
N TYR A 64 -9.83 20.78 -2.46
CA TYR A 64 -8.73 20.49 -1.52
C TYR A 64 -8.04 19.16 -1.84
N GLY A 65 -6.86 18.95 -1.22
CA GLY A 65 -6.02 17.77 -1.43
C GLY A 65 -6.75 16.43 -1.28
N GLY A 66 -6.32 15.46 -2.08
CA GLY A 66 -6.90 14.11 -2.14
C GLY A 66 -8.18 13.98 -2.99
N ALA A 67 -8.69 15.07 -3.57
CA ALA A 67 -9.74 15.00 -4.60
C ALA A 67 -9.15 14.60 -5.97
N PRO A 68 -9.88 13.85 -6.82
CA PRO A 68 -11.22 13.32 -6.61
C PRO A 68 -11.23 12.17 -5.59
N PHE A 69 -12.34 11.96 -4.89
CA PHE A 69 -12.47 10.89 -3.90
C PHE A 69 -13.85 10.25 -3.87
N TYR A 70 -13.85 9.00 -3.44
CA TYR A 70 -15.02 8.19 -3.18
C TYR A 70 -15.24 8.04 -1.67
N LYS A 71 -16.49 8.13 -1.24
CA LYS A 71 -16.89 7.96 0.14
C LYS A 71 -17.84 6.76 0.24
N PRO A 72 -17.33 5.58 0.65
CA PRO A 72 -18.19 4.46 0.98
C PRO A 72 -18.87 4.77 2.32
N LYS A 73 -20.11 5.28 2.30
CA LYS A 73 -20.86 5.47 3.54
C LYS A 73 -22.32 5.13 3.35
N THR A 74 -22.84 4.34 4.27
CA THR A 74 -24.27 4.09 4.44
C THR A 74 -24.99 5.38 4.88
N PRO A 75 -26.14 5.75 4.27
CA PRO A 75 -26.91 4.96 3.31
C PRO A 75 -26.55 5.16 1.83
N THR A 76 -25.72 6.14 1.46
CA THR A 76 -25.43 6.46 0.05
C THR A 76 -23.95 6.72 -0.21
N GLU A 77 -23.39 5.91 -1.10
CA GLU A 77 -22.09 6.09 -1.74
C GLU A 77 -22.01 7.47 -2.41
N SER A 78 -21.02 8.27 -2.02
CA SER A 78 -20.85 9.64 -2.52
C SER A 78 -19.54 9.82 -3.25
N CYS A 79 -19.60 10.43 -4.42
CA CYS A 79 -18.47 10.73 -5.29
C CYS A 79 -18.24 12.24 -5.36
N TYR A 80 -16.97 12.63 -5.28
CA TYR A 80 -16.54 14.02 -5.28
C TYR A 80 -15.44 14.21 -6.31
N PHE A 81 -15.65 15.14 -7.23
CA PHE A 81 -14.75 15.41 -8.34
C PHE A 81 -13.95 16.69 -8.10
N TRP A 82 -12.80 16.79 -8.74
CA TRP A 82 -11.92 17.95 -8.66
C TRP A 82 -12.57 19.19 -9.30
N ASN A 83 -12.41 20.39 -8.76
CA ASN A 83 -12.92 21.61 -9.40
C ASN A 83 -11.89 22.73 -9.56
N GLY A 84 -10.60 22.45 -9.33
CA GLY A 84 -9.53 23.44 -9.41
C GLY A 84 -9.50 24.46 -8.27
N GLY A 85 -10.36 24.31 -7.25
CA GLY A 85 -10.57 25.34 -6.22
C GLY A 85 -9.34 25.70 -5.36
N ALA A 86 -8.37 24.80 -5.17
CA ALA A 86 -7.09 25.13 -4.49
C ALA A 86 -5.88 25.17 -5.43
N GLY A 87 -6.08 25.32 -6.75
CA GLY A 87 -4.99 25.45 -7.71
C GLY A 87 -4.76 24.17 -8.50
N THR A 88 -3.52 23.69 -8.52
CA THR A 88 -3.10 22.47 -9.23
C THR A 88 -3.36 21.23 -8.38
N MET A 89 -3.59 20.09 -9.03
CA MET A 89 -3.69 18.79 -8.37
C MET A 89 -2.39 18.45 -7.66
N ASP A 90 -2.49 18.12 -6.38
CA ASP A 90 -1.37 17.68 -5.55
C ASP A 90 -1.64 16.28 -5.02
N CYS A 91 -0.97 15.30 -5.64
CA CYS A 91 -1.12 13.88 -5.32
C CYS A 91 -0.45 13.48 -4.00
N SER A 92 0.34 14.37 -3.40
CA SER A 92 1.00 14.13 -2.12
C SER A 92 0.11 14.50 -0.93
N LEU A 93 -0.99 15.22 -1.16
CA LEU A 93 -1.90 15.61 -0.10
C LEU A 93 -2.94 14.50 0.18
N PRO A 94 -3.04 14.04 1.44
CA PRO A 94 -4.09 13.14 1.83
C PRO A 94 -5.45 13.86 1.81
N PRO A 95 -6.56 13.11 1.78
CA PRO A 95 -7.88 13.69 1.88
C PRO A 95 -8.03 14.41 3.22
N ALA A 96 -8.69 15.58 3.21
CA ALA A 96 -8.90 16.39 4.41
C ALA A 96 -9.69 15.67 5.52
N TYR A 97 -10.37 14.57 5.21
CA TYR A 97 -11.07 13.74 6.19
C TYR A 97 -10.76 12.26 5.98
N GLY A 98 -10.53 11.54 7.07
CA GLY A 98 -10.12 10.14 7.04
C GLY A 98 -11.22 9.13 6.68
N ASP A 99 -12.40 9.58 6.26
CA ASP A 99 -13.48 8.72 5.75
C ASP A 99 -13.68 8.84 4.23
N PHE A 100 -12.73 9.48 3.54
CA PHE A 100 -12.65 9.52 2.07
C PHE A 100 -11.54 8.63 1.56
N LEU A 101 -11.80 7.96 0.44
CA LEU A 101 -10.86 7.15 -0.31
C LEU A 101 -10.48 7.93 -1.58
N PRO A 102 -9.24 8.42 -1.71
CA PRO A 102 -8.79 9.09 -2.93
C PRO A 102 -8.94 8.19 -4.15
N PHE A 103 -9.45 8.76 -5.23
CA PHE A 103 -9.49 8.11 -6.52
C PHE A 103 -8.29 8.60 -7.32
N CYS A 104 -7.35 7.69 -7.54
CA CYS A 104 -6.03 8.00 -8.05
C CYS A 104 -5.89 7.53 -9.49
N ALA A 105 -5.12 8.26 -10.27
CA ALA A 105 -4.65 7.82 -11.57
C ALA A 105 -3.14 7.62 -11.44
N CYS A 106 -2.63 6.49 -11.91
CA CYS A 106 -1.24 6.12 -11.74
C CYS A 106 -0.57 5.91 -13.09
N THR A 107 0.64 6.43 -13.25
CA THR A 107 1.44 6.30 -14.48
C THR A 107 2.66 5.41 -14.30
N GLY A 108 3.22 4.95 -15.41
CA GLY A 108 4.43 4.14 -15.43
C GLY A 108 4.13 2.65 -15.43
N THR A 109 5.18 1.86 -15.25
CA THR A 109 5.10 0.39 -15.27
C THR A 109 5.07 -0.15 -13.86
N THR A 110 4.17 -1.11 -13.61
CA THR A 110 4.14 -1.85 -12.35
C THR A 110 5.46 -2.59 -12.16
N THR A 111 6.19 -2.25 -11.11
CA THR A 111 7.30 -3.06 -10.62
C THR A 111 6.73 -4.18 -9.77
N THR A 112 6.55 -5.36 -10.36
CA THR A 112 6.27 -6.58 -9.60
C THR A 112 7.57 -7.19 -9.13
N THR A 113 7.62 -7.64 -7.87
CA THR A 113 8.69 -8.54 -7.44
C THR A 113 8.56 -9.85 -8.20
N THR A 114 9.60 -10.18 -8.95
CA THR A 114 9.70 -11.52 -9.53
C THR A 114 10.14 -12.47 -8.42
N SER A 115 9.24 -13.30 -7.93
CA SER A 115 9.63 -14.46 -7.12
C SER A 115 10.57 -15.33 -7.96
N VAL A 116 11.74 -15.65 -7.42
CA VAL A 116 12.62 -16.67 -7.99
C VAL A 116 11.87 -18.00 -7.99
N ALA A 117 11.87 -18.71 -9.11
CA ALA A 117 11.20 -20.00 -9.23
C ALA A 117 11.67 -20.97 -8.12
N GLY A 118 10.73 -21.52 -7.36
CA GLY A 118 11.02 -22.40 -6.22
C GLY A 118 11.36 -21.69 -4.91
N GLY A 119 11.42 -20.35 -4.89
CA GLY A 119 11.47 -19.56 -3.67
C GLY A 119 10.08 -19.33 -3.07
N ALA A 120 10.03 -18.85 -1.82
CA ALA A 120 8.76 -18.61 -1.13
C ALA A 120 8.87 -17.51 -0.07
N TRP A 121 7.78 -16.78 0.12
CA TRP A 121 7.59 -15.96 1.30
C TRP A 121 7.15 -16.82 2.48
N ILE A 122 7.72 -16.58 3.67
CA ILE A 122 7.36 -17.24 4.91
C ILE A 122 7.30 -16.23 6.07
N LEU A 123 6.60 -16.60 7.13
CA LEU A 123 6.79 -15.97 8.44
C LEU A 123 7.68 -16.86 9.28
N GLY A 124 8.76 -16.28 9.81
CA GLY A 124 9.57 -16.89 10.85
C GLY A 124 8.79 -17.16 12.14
N GLY A 125 9.43 -17.90 13.03
CA GLY A 125 9.08 -18.04 14.43
C GLY A 125 9.30 -16.74 15.20
N VAL A 126 8.84 -16.73 16.44
CA VAL A 126 9.07 -15.59 17.33
C VAL A 126 10.55 -15.53 17.71
N GLY A 127 11.21 -14.43 17.37
CA GLY A 127 12.64 -14.25 17.60
C GLY A 127 13.55 -15.12 16.71
N GLU A 128 13.01 -15.74 15.67
CA GLU A 128 13.78 -16.48 14.67
C GLU A 128 14.39 -15.51 13.64
N THR A 129 15.63 -15.76 13.20
CA THR A 129 16.22 -15.02 12.06
C THR A 129 15.61 -15.52 10.75
N CYS A 130 15.72 -14.76 9.66
CA CYS A 130 15.24 -15.26 8.38
C CYS A 130 16.07 -16.42 7.83
N ASN A 131 17.39 -16.44 8.09
CA ASN A 131 18.22 -17.58 7.69
C ASN A 131 17.80 -18.88 8.40
N ASP A 132 17.57 -18.83 9.71
CA ASP A 132 17.11 -19.99 10.47
C ASP A 132 15.72 -20.43 9.98
N ALA A 133 14.80 -19.48 9.79
CA ALA A 133 13.45 -19.76 9.32
C ALA A 133 13.42 -20.45 7.95
N CYS A 134 14.29 -20.04 7.02
CA CYS A 134 14.41 -20.65 5.71
C CYS A 134 15.03 -22.05 5.78
N ALA A 135 16.11 -22.21 6.54
CA ALA A 135 16.79 -23.49 6.74
C ALA A 135 15.85 -24.54 7.37
N ASP A 136 15.10 -24.16 8.40
CA ASP A 136 14.16 -25.04 9.11
C ASP A 136 13.01 -25.53 8.23
N ARG A 137 12.71 -24.81 7.14
CA ARG A 137 11.67 -25.18 6.16
C ARG A 137 12.24 -25.86 4.91
N GLY A 138 13.53 -26.16 4.89
CA GLY A 138 14.20 -26.85 3.79
C GLY A 138 14.46 -25.99 2.56
N TYR A 139 14.43 -24.66 2.71
CA TYR A 139 14.83 -23.73 1.67
C TYR A 139 16.34 -23.47 1.69
N GLY A 140 16.82 -22.75 0.67
CA GLY A 140 18.18 -22.20 0.65
C GLY A 140 18.34 -21.01 1.60
N LEU A 141 19.24 -20.09 1.24
CA LEU A 141 19.46 -18.87 2.00
C LEU A 141 18.26 -17.91 1.89
N CYS A 142 18.21 -16.96 2.82
CA CYS A 142 17.30 -15.84 2.75
C CYS A 142 17.62 -14.94 1.54
N GLY A 143 16.58 -14.49 0.84
CA GLY A 143 16.68 -13.60 -0.32
C GLY A 143 16.51 -12.14 0.07
N GLU A 144 17.60 -11.48 0.42
CA GLU A 144 17.62 -10.06 0.83
C GLU A 144 17.07 -9.14 -0.27
N ASP A 145 17.40 -9.39 -1.54
CA ASP A 145 16.95 -8.58 -2.67
C ASP A 145 15.41 -8.57 -2.81
N GLN A 146 14.77 -9.73 -2.59
CA GLN A 146 13.30 -9.82 -2.64
C GLN A 146 12.68 -9.13 -1.43
N MET A 147 13.31 -9.21 -0.27
CA MET A 147 12.86 -8.53 0.95
C MET A 147 13.05 -7.01 0.87
N ALA A 148 14.08 -6.53 0.19
CA ALA A 148 14.37 -5.11 0.00
C ALA A 148 13.29 -4.39 -0.84
N TYR A 149 12.45 -5.15 -1.54
CA TYR A 149 11.25 -4.62 -2.20
C TYR A 149 10.17 -4.16 -1.23
N ILE A 150 10.17 -4.67 0.02
CA ILE A 150 9.18 -4.29 1.03
C ILE A 150 9.59 -2.97 1.67
N THR A 151 9.45 -1.89 0.90
CA THR A 151 9.81 -0.51 1.30
C THR A 151 8.65 0.26 1.90
N ASN A 152 7.43 -0.24 1.79
CA ASN A 152 6.22 0.40 2.29
C ASN A 152 5.18 -0.63 2.76
N TYR A 153 4.15 -0.12 3.45
CA TYR A 153 3.08 -0.96 4.01
C TYR A 153 2.35 -1.74 2.92
N CYS A 154 2.14 -1.17 1.75
CA CYS A 154 1.36 -1.82 0.70
C CYS A 154 2.08 -3.01 0.09
N ARG A 155 3.40 -2.89 -0.14
CA ARG A 155 4.21 -4.06 -0.56
C ARG A 155 4.20 -5.14 0.49
N PHE A 156 4.25 -4.75 1.77
CA PHE A 156 4.13 -5.69 2.86
C PHE A 156 2.77 -6.38 2.86
N SER A 157 1.67 -5.62 2.78
CA SER A 157 0.31 -6.18 2.81
C SER A 157 0.03 -7.04 1.59
N GLU A 158 0.54 -6.66 0.40
CA GLU A 158 0.45 -7.46 -0.82
C GLU A 158 1.06 -8.85 -0.59
N VAL A 159 2.29 -8.91 -0.10
CA VAL A 159 2.96 -10.19 0.22
C VAL A 159 2.15 -10.97 1.27
N MET A 160 1.71 -10.31 2.34
CA MET A 160 0.94 -10.97 3.40
C MET A 160 -0.37 -11.56 2.91
N GLU A 161 -1.13 -10.84 2.09
CA GLU A 161 -2.45 -11.27 1.65
C GLU A 161 -2.38 -12.27 0.49
N ARG A 162 -1.49 -12.00 -0.48
CA ARG A 162 -1.37 -12.81 -1.69
C ARG A 162 -0.59 -14.09 -1.45
N GLU A 163 0.57 -14.00 -0.79
CA GLU A 163 1.50 -15.11 -0.65
C GLU A 163 1.27 -15.88 0.65
N LEU A 164 0.85 -15.19 1.71
CA LEU A 164 0.68 -15.79 3.04
C LEU A 164 -0.77 -15.91 3.50
N HIS A 165 -1.73 -15.39 2.72
CA HIS A 165 -3.16 -15.38 3.03
C HIS A 165 -3.49 -14.84 4.43
N ARG A 166 -2.80 -13.77 4.83
CA ARG A 166 -2.95 -13.10 6.13
C ARG A 166 -3.25 -11.62 5.93
N SER A 167 -4.22 -11.13 6.69
CA SER A 167 -4.50 -9.69 6.76
C SER A 167 -3.39 -8.97 7.52
N CYS A 168 -3.06 -7.79 7.02
CA CYS A 168 -2.03 -6.94 7.57
C CYS A 168 -2.67 -5.62 7.99
N ARG A 169 -2.43 -5.12 9.20
CA ARG A 169 -2.97 -3.83 9.66
C ARG A 169 -1.86 -2.78 9.71
N ALA A 170 -2.11 -1.62 9.13
CA ALA A 170 -1.20 -0.47 9.27
C ALA A 170 -1.09 -0.07 10.75
N PRO A 171 0.13 0.18 11.27
CA PRO A 171 0.34 0.64 12.63
C PRO A 171 -0.26 2.04 12.79
N ASN A 172 -1.47 2.12 13.36
CA ASN A 172 -2.33 3.30 13.45
C ASN A 172 -2.90 3.73 12.09
N ARG A 173 -4.09 4.36 12.08
CA ARG A 173 -4.84 4.80 10.88
C ARG A 173 -4.16 5.94 10.10
N GLN A 174 -2.84 5.97 10.07
CA GLN A 174 -2.05 6.91 9.30
C GLN A 174 -1.03 6.11 8.47
N PRO A 175 -1.36 5.85 7.20
CA PRO A 175 -0.46 5.21 6.23
C PRO A 175 0.89 5.93 6.08
N SER A 176 0.95 7.20 6.47
CA SER A 176 2.08 8.12 6.28
C SER A 176 2.77 8.56 7.58
N ALA A 177 2.36 8.06 8.75
CA ALA A 177 3.12 8.30 9.95
C ALA A 177 4.32 7.35 9.96
N VAL A 178 5.44 7.83 9.41
CA VAL A 178 6.80 7.29 9.60
C VAL A 178 6.90 6.90 11.07
N GLN A 179 6.69 5.62 11.36
CA GLN A 179 6.89 5.15 12.72
C GLN A 179 8.40 5.05 12.86
N PRO A 180 8.97 5.58 13.96
CA PRO A 180 10.40 5.46 14.17
C PRO A 180 10.75 3.98 13.99
N PRO A 181 11.80 3.66 13.21
CA PRO A 181 12.22 2.29 13.01
C PRO A 181 12.25 1.65 14.39
N ILE A 182 11.52 0.54 14.56
CA ILE A 182 11.69 -0.27 15.76
C ILE A 182 13.09 -0.80 15.60
N ASN A 183 14.00 -0.08 16.22
CA ASN A 183 15.40 -0.31 16.24
C ASN A 183 15.64 -1.80 16.42
N ASN A 184 16.52 -2.32 15.57
CA ASN A 184 17.21 -3.61 15.66
C ASN A 184 16.62 -4.79 14.87
N ALA A 185 15.54 -4.65 14.12
CA ALA A 185 15.12 -5.66 13.14
C ALA A 185 15.42 -5.16 11.73
N ASN A 186 16.51 -5.58 11.10
CA ASN A 186 16.79 -5.28 9.69
C ASN A 186 15.99 -6.26 8.78
N THR A 187 14.78 -6.60 9.18
CA THR A 187 13.83 -7.41 8.41
C THR A 187 12.43 -6.82 8.57
N PRO A 188 11.60 -6.81 7.51
CA PRO A 188 10.16 -6.55 7.65
C PRO A 188 9.56 -7.57 8.63
N PHE A 189 8.64 -7.14 9.51
CA PHE A 189 8.03 -8.05 10.50
C PHE A 189 6.54 -7.83 10.73
N TYR A 190 5.89 -8.89 11.18
CA TYR A 190 4.48 -8.98 11.49
C TYR A 190 4.28 -9.31 12.98
N ARG A 191 3.38 -8.57 13.64
CA ARG A 191 3.03 -8.77 15.05
C ARG A 191 1.68 -9.49 15.17
N ILE A 192 1.69 -10.65 15.80
CA ILE A 192 0.51 -11.54 15.89
C ILE A 192 -0.63 -10.93 16.72
N GLY A 193 -0.30 -10.22 17.81
CA GLY A 193 -1.31 -9.77 18.78
C GLY A 193 -2.32 -8.76 18.23
N ASP A 194 -1.93 -7.94 17.26
CA ASP A 194 -2.76 -6.87 16.71
C ASP A 194 -2.73 -6.81 15.18
N ASN A 195 -2.16 -7.84 14.54
CA ASN A 195 -1.93 -7.95 13.10
C ASN A 195 -1.13 -6.79 12.50
N THR A 196 -0.33 -6.10 13.30
CA THR A 196 0.43 -4.95 12.81
C THR A 196 1.61 -5.41 11.96
N CYS A 197 1.77 -4.83 10.78
CA CYS A 197 2.93 -5.03 9.93
C CYS A 197 3.85 -3.82 9.96
N ARG A 198 5.15 -4.07 9.87
CA ARG A 198 6.19 -3.04 9.81
C ARG A 198 7.22 -3.43 8.78
N PHE A 199 7.61 -2.46 7.98
CA PHE A 199 8.56 -2.61 6.88
C PHE A 199 9.83 -1.80 7.16
N LEU A 200 10.85 -2.01 6.34
CA LEU A 200 12.10 -1.26 6.40
C LEU A 200 11.98 -0.07 5.46
N GLU A 201 12.06 1.14 6.01
CA GLU A 201 12.10 2.35 5.19
C GLU A 201 13.56 2.80 5.06
N GLY A 202 14.18 2.54 3.91
CA GLY A 202 15.54 3.01 3.60
C GLY A 202 16.70 2.25 4.27
N GLU A 203 16.43 1.18 5.03
CA GLU A 203 17.44 0.34 5.66
C GLU A 203 17.73 -0.92 4.83
N ALA A 204 18.97 -1.41 4.87
CA ALA A 204 19.34 -2.67 4.24
C ALA A 204 18.71 -3.86 4.98
N VAL A 205 18.26 -4.86 4.23
CA VAL A 205 17.82 -6.13 4.81
C VAL A 205 19.04 -6.87 5.36
N ASP A 206 18.91 -7.46 6.54
CA ASP A 206 19.91 -8.37 7.13
C ASP A 206 19.19 -9.60 7.69
N CYS A 207 19.33 -10.71 6.97
CA CYS A 207 18.67 -11.97 7.30
C CYS A 207 19.23 -12.69 8.54
N THR A 208 20.30 -12.17 9.14
CA THR A 208 20.91 -12.71 10.37
C THR A 208 20.39 -12.04 11.64
N THR A 209 19.65 -10.94 11.51
CA THR A 209 19.12 -10.22 12.66
C THR A 209 17.80 -10.82 13.13
N THR A 210 17.66 -10.93 14.46
CA THR A 210 16.38 -11.26 15.08
C THR A 210 15.61 -9.98 15.34
N PRO A 211 14.29 -9.94 15.10
CA PRO A 211 13.50 -8.78 15.45
C PRO A 211 13.46 -8.65 16.97
N THR A 212 14.20 -7.68 17.51
CA THR A 212 14.17 -7.41 18.96
C THR A 212 12.94 -6.58 19.30
N GLY A 213 12.23 -6.97 20.34
CA GLY A 213 11.07 -6.24 20.83
C GLY A 213 9.79 -7.02 20.63
N TYR A 214 9.21 -7.40 21.76
CA TYR A 214 7.92 -8.06 21.93
C TYR A 214 7.91 -9.53 21.47
N GLY A 215 7.64 -10.46 22.40
CA GLY A 215 7.54 -11.91 22.15
C GLY A 215 6.37 -12.35 21.26
N GLN A 216 5.97 -11.52 20.31
CA GLN A 216 4.90 -11.74 19.34
C GLN A 216 5.27 -11.24 17.93
N THR A 217 6.50 -10.80 17.69
CA THR A 217 6.99 -10.39 16.37
C THR A 217 7.57 -11.58 15.61
N ARG A 218 7.28 -11.64 14.31
CA ARG A 218 7.79 -12.63 13.37
C ARG A 218 8.35 -11.91 12.16
N SER A 219 9.57 -12.24 11.74
CA SER A 219 10.12 -11.70 10.48
C SER A 219 9.34 -12.27 9.29
N LEU A 220 9.04 -11.40 8.34
CA LEU A 220 8.60 -11.77 7.01
C LEU A 220 9.84 -12.01 6.17
N CYS A 221 10.06 -13.25 5.75
CA CYS A 221 11.28 -13.69 5.09
C CYS A 221 10.97 -14.16 3.68
N TYR A 222 11.84 -13.84 2.73
CA TYR A 222 11.86 -14.52 1.44
C TYR A 222 12.94 -15.60 1.47
N CYS A 223 12.59 -16.83 1.14
CA CYS A 223 13.52 -17.94 1.10
C CYS A 223 13.80 -18.34 -0.35
N LEU A 224 15.08 -18.40 -0.71
CA LEU A 224 15.51 -18.86 -2.02
C LEU A 224 15.29 -20.37 -2.16
N PRO A 225 15.13 -20.89 -3.38
CA PRO A 225 15.13 -22.33 -3.59
C PRO A 225 16.42 -22.96 -3.05
N PRO A 226 16.38 -24.23 -2.61
CA PRO A 226 17.60 -24.95 -2.28
C PRO A 226 18.53 -25.03 -3.51
N PRO A 227 19.85 -25.08 -3.30
CA PRO A 227 20.85 -25.15 -4.38
C PRO A 227 20.74 -26.43 -5.22
#